data_AF-A6QPK4-F1
#
_entry.id   AF-A6QPK4-F1
#
_cell.length_a   1.000
_cell.length_b   1.000
_cell.length_c   1.000
_cell.angle_alpha   90.00
_cell.angle_beta   90.00
_cell.angle_gamma   90.00
#
_symmetry.space_group_name_H-M   'P 1'
#
loop_
_entity.id
_entity.type
_entity.pdbx_description
1 polymer ?
#
loop_
_entity_poly.entity_id
_entity_poly.type
_entity_poly.pdbx_seq_one_letter_code
_entity_poly.pdbx_strand_id
1 'polypeptide(L)'
;MKSDPATSAAPLRALGGALRSSEPVRAVPAPSAAALLLEEAADLLVVNLDFGAALRTCERAWQGLAEEPAGASLEVKCSLCVVGIQALAEMDRWREVLSWVLQYYQAPEKLPPKVLELCVLLYSKMQEPGAVLDGVRAWLQDPDNQGLPEYRSLAELHLQRVLLPLGLLSEAEELVVGSAAFSEKQRLDALQAVSAARQQQTHGHSGSEETRTLNQEGSSSHKFLSLLTLLHQLWDSAVSHFFSLPFSKSLLAALLLCLLVLRFDPGE
;
A
#
# COMPACT_ATOMS: atom_id res chain seq x y z
N MET A 1 -43.54 -22.77 87.04
CA MET A 1 -42.60 -23.65 87.78
C MET A 1 -41.82 -24.42 86.73
N LYS A 2 -40.58 -24.01 86.46
CA LYS A 2 -39.34 -24.40 87.16
C LYS A 2 -38.71 -25.62 86.47
N SER A 3 -37.48 -25.40 85.98
CA SER A 3 -36.33 -26.33 85.91
C SER A 3 -35.84 -26.67 84.49
N ASP A 4 -34.76 -26.01 84.08
CA ASP A 4 -33.57 -26.65 83.46
C ASP A 4 -32.94 -27.66 84.46
N PRO A 5 -32.03 -28.61 84.11
CA PRO A 5 -30.97 -28.49 83.08
C PRO A 5 -30.55 -29.80 82.36
N ALA A 6 -29.67 -29.71 81.35
CA ALA A 6 -28.46 -30.55 81.22
C ALA A 6 -27.63 -30.19 79.97
N THR A 7 -26.41 -29.76 80.25
CA THR A 7 -25.27 -29.53 79.35
C THR A 7 -24.84 -30.80 78.62
N SER A 8 -24.56 -30.69 77.31
CA SER A 8 -23.59 -31.55 76.62
C SER A 8 -22.89 -30.79 75.49
N ALA A 9 -21.57 -30.85 75.48
CA ALA A 9 -20.67 -30.11 74.61
C ALA A 9 -20.27 -30.95 73.37
N ALA A 10 -20.30 -30.35 72.19
CA ALA A 10 -19.55 -30.75 70.98
C ALA A 10 -19.64 -29.65 69.89
N PRO A 11 -18.66 -29.56 68.97
CA PRO A 11 -18.14 -28.27 68.51
C PRO A 11 -18.69 -27.73 67.18
N LEU A 12 -18.57 -26.41 67.05
CA LEU A 12 -18.77 -25.61 65.84
C LEU A 12 -17.87 -26.09 64.68
N ARG A 13 -18.49 -26.45 63.55
CA ARG A 13 -17.88 -26.35 62.23
C ARG A 13 -18.80 -25.53 61.32
N ALA A 14 -18.54 -24.23 61.29
CA ALA A 14 -18.80 -23.42 60.11
C ALA A 14 -17.66 -23.68 59.13
N LEU A 15 -17.95 -24.02 57.89
CA LEU A 15 -17.10 -23.67 56.75
C LEU A 15 -17.96 -23.54 55.50
N GLY A 16 -17.74 -22.43 54.80
CA GLY A 16 -18.57 -21.84 53.77
C GLY A 16 -19.01 -22.77 52.65
N GLY A 17 -20.29 -22.64 52.29
CA GLY A 17 -20.78 -23.09 51.00
C GLY A 17 -20.04 -22.33 49.89
N ALA A 18 -19.22 -23.05 49.15
CA ALA A 18 -18.66 -22.56 47.90
C ALA A 18 -19.78 -22.53 46.86
N LEU A 19 -20.35 -21.34 46.63
CA LEU A 19 -21.15 -21.06 45.45
C LEU A 19 -20.24 -21.22 44.22
N ARG A 20 -20.26 -22.42 43.63
CA ARG A 20 -19.67 -22.68 42.31
C ARG A 20 -20.52 -21.94 41.26
N SER A 21 -20.18 -20.68 40.99
CA SER A 21 -20.57 -20.01 39.75
C SER A 21 -19.89 -20.74 38.58
N SER A 22 -20.61 -21.66 37.96
CA SER A 22 -20.16 -22.32 36.75
C SER A 22 -20.64 -21.49 35.57
N GLU A 23 -19.98 -20.36 35.30
CA GLU A 23 -20.09 -19.75 33.98
C GLU A 23 -19.28 -20.63 33.01
N PRO A 24 -19.84 -21.02 31.85
CA PRO A 24 -19.06 -21.70 30.84
C PRO A 24 -18.02 -20.71 30.32
N VAL A 25 -16.75 -20.98 30.60
CA VAL A 25 -15.63 -20.32 29.91
C VAL A 25 -15.87 -20.54 28.42
N ARG A 26 -16.28 -19.48 27.70
CA ARG A 26 -16.33 -19.51 26.23
C ARG A 26 -14.91 -19.80 25.77
N ALA A 27 -14.69 -21.02 25.28
CA ALA A 27 -13.45 -21.36 24.60
C ALA A 27 -13.31 -20.41 23.40
N VAL A 28 -12.22 -19.65 23.39
CA VAL A 28 -11.83 -18.84 22.24
C VAL A 28 -11.58 -19.82 21.09
N PRO A 29 -12.19 -19.63 19.90
CA PRO A 29 -11.91 -20.49 18.75
C PRO A 29 -10.41 -20.44 18.44
N ALA A 30 -9.84 -21.60 18.11
CA ALA A 30 -8.43 -21.67 17.72
C ALA A 30 -8.17 -20.78 16.49
N PRO A 31 -7.02 -20.08 16.44
CA PRO A 31 -6.68 -19.24 15.30
C PRO A 31 -6.58 -20.11 14.03
N SER A 32 -7.05 -19.57 12.90
CA SER A 32 -6.92 -20.25 11.61
C SER A 32 -5.45 -20.35 11.20
N ALA A 33 -5.13 -21.30 10.33
CA ALA A 33 -3.77 -21.44 9.80
C ALA A 33 -3.28 -20.14 9.12
N ALA A 34 -4.17 -19.43 8.44
CA ALA A 34 -3.85 -18.15 7.81
C ALA A 34 -3.58 -17.03 8.83
N ALA A 35 -4.27 -17.03 9.99
CA ALA A 35 -4.01 -16.08 11.06
C ALA A 35 -2.63 -16.32 11.70
N LEU A 36 -2.24 -17.59 11.91
CA LEU A 36 -0.91 -17.93 12.41
C LEU A 36 0.20 -17.53 11.43
N LEU A 37 -0.01 -17.74 10.12
CA LEU A 37 0.94 -17.29 9.10
C LEU A 37 1.00 -15.75 9.00
N LEU A 38 -0.11 -15.06 9.23
CA LEU A 38 -0.12 -13.60 9.30
C LEU A 38 0.73 -13.10 10.49
N GLU A 39 0.61 -13.71 11.66
CA GLU A 39 1.45 -13.39 12.82
C GLU A 39 2.94 -13.62 12.51
N GLU A 40 3.28 -14.78 11.93
CA GLU A 40 4.64 -15.09 11.48
C GLU A 40 5.16 -14.06 10.45
N ALA A 41 4.32 -13.67 9.48
CA ALA A 41 4.69 -12.67 8.47
C ALA A 41 4.92 -11.29 9.10
N ALA A 42 4.12 -10.91 10.09
CA ALA A 42 4.29 -9.64 10.81
C ALA A 42 5.60 -9.63 11.63
N ASP A 43 5.94 -10.74 12.30
CA ASP A 43 7.21 -10.87 13.01
C ASP A 43 8.40 -10.80 12.05
N LEU A 44 8.33 -11.50 10.91
CA LEU A 44 9.35 -11.43 9.88
C LEU A 44 9.53 -10.01 9.35
N LEU A 45 8.44 -9.28 9.16
CA LEU A 45 8.44 -7.89 8.67
C LEU A 45 9.05 -6.92 9.70
N VAL A 46 8.61 -6.98 10.95
CA VAL A 46 8.87 -5.94 11.96
C VAL A 46 10.07 -6.27 12.84
N VAL A 47 10.21 -7.53 13.27
CA VAL A 47 11.24 -7.95 14.23
C VAL A 47 12.49 -8.39 13.48
N ASN A 48 12.34 -9.27 12.49
CA ASN A 48 13.47 -9.84 11.77
C ASN A 48 13.94 -8.98 10.60
N LEU A 49 13.10 -8.05 10.12
CA LEU A 49 13.33 -7.24 8.91
C LEU A 49 13.65 -8.12 7.68
N ASP A 50 13.11 -9.35 7.65
CA ASP A 50 13.21 -10.25 6.50
C ASP A 50 11.95 -10.07 5.63
N PHE A 51 11.96 -8.99 4.85
CA PHE A 51 10.84 -8.61 3.99
C PHE A 51 10.53 -9.67 2.93
N GLY A 52 11.56 -10.36 2.43
CA GLY A 52 11.39 -11.43 1.46
C GLY A 52 10.67 -12.63 2.05
N ALA A 53 11.05 -13.04 3.27
CA ALA A 53 10.34 -14.10 3.99
C ALA A 53 8.93 -13.68 4.38
N ALA A 54 8.73 -12.45 4.86
CA ALA A 54 7.42 -11.90 5.19
C ALA A 54 6.47 -11.99 3.99
N LEU A 55 6.90 -11.54 2.80
CA LEU A 55 6.09 -11.60 1.58
C LEU A 55 5.73 -13.05 1.19
N ARG A 56 6.71 -13.97 1.18
CA ARG A 56 6.46 -15.40 0.88
C ARG A 56 5.50 -16.03 1.89
N THR A 57 5.59 -15.65 3.16
CA THR A 57 4.66 -16.11 4.20
C THR A 57 3.25 -15.57 3.96
N CYS A 58 3.10 -14.30 3.54
CA CYS A 58 1.80 -13.78 3.12
C CYS A 58 1.20 -14.57 1.95
N GLU A 59 1.99 -14.84 0.91
CA GLU A 59 1.54 -15.60 -0.27
C GLU A 59 1.09 -17.02 0.09
N ARG A 60 1.80 -17.70 1.00
CA ARG A 60 1.38 -18.99 1.56
C ARG A 60 0.06 -18.88 2.32
N ALA A 61 -0.11 -17.83 3.12
CA ALA A 61 -1.35 -17.61 3.88
C ALA A 61 -2.55 -17.41 2.94
N TRP A 62 -2.36 -16.69 1.83
CA TRP A 62 -3.39 -16.51 0.80
C TRP A 62 -3.82 -17.80 0.13
N GLN A 63 -2.88 -18.72 -0.13
CA GLN A 63 -3.20 -20.04 -0.69
C GLN A 63 -4.09 -20.84 0.27
N GLY A 64 -3.83 -20.79 1.59
CA GLY A 64 -4.67 -21.45 2.59
C GLY A 64 -6.07 -20.83 2.72
N LEU A 65 -6.22 -19.53 2.41
CA LEU A 65 -7.51 -18.83 2.48
C LEU A 65 -8.46 -19.13 1.32
N ALA A 66 -7.96 -19.69 0.22
CA ALA A 66 -8.82 -20.14 -0.89
C ALA A 66 -9.72 -21.32 -0.49
N GLU A 67 -9.31 -22.08 0.54
CA GLU A 67 -9.97 -23.30 1.01
C GLU A 67 -10.94 -23.05 2.19
N GLU A 68 -10.98 -21.82 2.74
CA GLU A 68 -11.71 -21.49 3.97
C GLU A 68 -13.05 -20.76 3.72
N PRO A 69 -14.08 -20.92 4.59
CA PRO A 69 -15.38 -20.27 4.45
C PRO A 69 -15.28 -18.73 4.58
N ALA A 70 -16.01 -18.02 3.71
CA ALA A 70 -15.78 -16.61 3.37
C ALA A 70 -15.84 -15.57 4.51
N GLY A 71 -16.49 -15.85 5.65
CA GLY A 71 -16.84 -14.86 6.66
C GLY A 71 -15.74 -14.48 7.67
N ALA A 72 -14.91 -15.43 8.12
CA ALA A 72 -13.84 -15.18 9.09
C ALA A 72 -12.53 -14.68 8.44
N SER A 73 -12.53 -14.52 7.11
CA SER A 73 -11.34 -14.35 6.28
C SER A 73 -11.01 -12.88 5.97
N LEU A 74 -11.97 -11.95 6.03
CA LEU A 74 -11.79 -10.61 5.46
C LEU A 74 -10.75 -9.75 6.18
N GLU A 75 -10.74 -9.76 7.52
CA GLU A 75 -9.76 -9.02 8.31
C GLU A 75 -8.35 -9.59 8.12
N VAL A 76 -8.21 -10.92 8.13
CA VAL A 76 -6.93 -11.59 7.85
C VAL A 76 -6.44 -11.27 6.44
N LYS A 77 -7.32 -11.30 5.43
CA LYS A 77 -7.01 -10.89 4.05
C LYS A 77 -6.50 -9.44 3.98
N CYS A 78 -7.21 -8.51 4.61
CA CYS A 78 -6.80 -7.11 4.66
C CYS A 78 -5.41 -6.97 5.30
N SER A 79 -5.20 -7.57 6.46
CA SER A 79 -3.92 -7.52 7.18
C SER A 79 -2.76 -8.16 6.40
N LEU A 80 -3.01 -9.28 5.72
CA LEU A 80 -2.01 -9.90 4.83
C LEU A 80 -1.62 -8.97 3.68
N CYS A 81 -2.57 -8.24 3.11
CA CYS A 81 -2.27 -7.21 2.12
C CYS A 81 -1.44 -6.08 2.70
N VAL A 82 -1.74 -5.60 3.90
CA VAL A 82 -0.93 -4.55 4.56
C VAL A 82 0.53 -5.00 4.72
N VAL A 83 0.75 -6.21 5.27
CA VAL A 83 2.09 -6.77 5.47
C VAL A 83 2.81 -6.97 4.13
N GLY A 84 2.13 -7.54 3.14
CA GLY A 84 2.71 -7.79 1.81
C GLY A 84 3.06 -6.51 1.05
N ILE A 85 2.19 -5.49 1.11
CA ILE A 85 2.46 -4.16 0.53
C ILE A 85 3.69 -3.54 1.18
N GLN A 86 3.77 -3.57 2.52
CA GLN A 86 4.93 -3.04 3.24
C GLN A 86 6.20 -3.79 2.83
N ALA A 87 6.17 -5.13 2.82
CA ALA A 87 7.31 -5.93 2.42
C ALA A 87 7.80 -5.60 0.99
N LEU A 88 6.87 -5.47 0.04
CA LEU A 88 7.20 -5.06 -1.34
C LEU A 88 7.80 -3.65 -1.39
N ALA A 89 7.27 -2.71 -0.61
CA ALA A 89 7.81 -1.35 -0.53
C ALA A 89 9.23 -1.33 0.06
N GLU A 90 9.50 -2.07 1.14
CA GLU A 90 10.82 -2.16 1.77
C GLU A 90 11.87 -2.85 0.87
N MET A 91 11.44 -3.72 -0.04
CA MET A 91 12.30 -4.35 -1.05
C MET A 91 12.51 -3.51 -2.32
N ASP A 92 12.04 -2.26 -2.36
CA ASP A 92 12.00 -1.39 -3.56
C ASP A 92 11.23 -2.00 -4.74
N ARG A 93 10.33 -2.94 -4.45
CA ARG A 93 9.42 -3.61 -5.41
C ARG A 93 8.05 -2.97 -5.43
N TRP A 94 7.95 -1.69 -5.08
CA TRP A 94 6.69 -0.95 -4.97
C TRP A 94 5.88 -0.93 -6.27
N ARG A 95 6.53 -1.00 -7.44
CA ARG A 95 5.86 -1.06 -8.76
C ARG A 95 4.97 -2.30 -8.91
N GLU A 96 5.29 -3.38 -8.20
CA GLU A 96 4.57 -4.66 -8.28
C GLU A 96 3.33 -4.69 -7.38
N VAL A 97 3.17 -3.73 -6.46
CA VAL A 97 2.14 -3.74 -5.43
C VAL A 97 0.72 -3.86 -6.01
N LEU A 98 0.37 -3.05 -7.01
CA LEU A 98 -0.97 -3.10 -7.58
C LEU A 98 -1.27 -4.47 -8.23
N SER A 99 -0.37 -4.96 -9.08
CA SER A 99 -0.53 -6.29 -9.70
C SER A 99 -0.59 -7.40 -8.65
N TRP A 100 0.22 -7.31 -7.60
CA TRP A 100 0.27 -8.30 -6.53
C TRP A 100 -1.00 -8.31 -5.68
N VAL A 101 -1.61 -7.16 -5.38
CA VAL A 101 -2.87 -7.13 -4.65
C VAL A 101 -4.03 -7.58 -5.55
N LEU A 102 -4.06 -7.12 -6.80
CA LEU A 102 -5.14 -7.42 -7.74
C LEU A 102 -5.20 -8.90 -8.12
N GLN A 103 -4.11 -9.65 -8.03
CA GLN A 103 -4.18 -11.10 -8.26
C GLN A 103 -5.09 -11.83 -7.26
N TYR A 104 -5.33 -11.26 -6.06
CA TYR A 104 -6.18 -11.86 -5.02
C TYR A 104 -7.61 -11.35 -5.05
N TYR A 105 -7.82 -10.07 -5.36
CA TYR A 105 -9.14 -9.42 -5.39
C TYR A 105 -9.77 -9.38 -6.79
N GLN A 106 -8.99 -9.73 -7.83
CA GLN A 106 -9.34 -9.79 -9.25
C GLN A 106 -9.63 -8.43 -9.90
N ALA A 107 -10.26 -7.50 -9.18
CA ALA A 107 -10.66 -6.20 -9.71
C ALA A 107 -10.47 -5.09 -8.67
N PRO A 108 -10.11 -3.85 -9.07
CA PRO A 108 -9.91 -2.73 -8.16
C PRO A 108 -11.13 -2.44 -7.28
N GLU A 109 -12.34 -2.59 -7.80
CA GLU A 109 -13.62 -2.32 -7.14
C GLU A 109 -13.85 -3.22 -5.93
N LYS A 110 -13.21 -4.40 -5.91
CA LYS A 110 -13.31 -5.38 -4.82
C LYS A 110 -12.23 -5.20 -3.75
N LEU A 111 -11.34 -4.22 -3.91
CA LEU A 111 -10.33 -3.92 -2.91
C LEU A 111 -10.96 -3.38 -1.62
N PRO A 112 -10.52 -3.86 -0.45
CA PRO A 112 -10.88 -3.23 0.82
C PRO A 112 -10.42 -1.77 0.82
N PRO A 113 -11.20 -0.83 1.39
CA PRO A 113 -10.87 0.60 1.41
C PRO A 113 -9.45 0.87 1.91
N LYS A 114 -9.05 0.18 2.98
CA LYS A 114 -7.72 0.34 3.59
C LYS A 114 -6.57 -0.07 2.68
N VAL A 115 -6.78 -1.12 1.88
CA VAL A 115 -5.76 -1.60 0.93
C VAL A 115 -5.59 -0.60 -0.21
N LEU A 116 -6.70 -0.07 -0.75
CA LEU A 116 -6.65 0.97 -1.78
C LEU A 116 -5.99 2.26 -1.27
N GLU A 117 -6.33 2.68 -0.04
CA GLU A 117 -5.71 3.84 0.63
C GLU A 117 -4.17 3.71 0.68
N LEU A 118 -3.67 2.55 1.10
CA LEU A 118 -2.23 2.27 1.17
C LEU A 118 -1.57 2.31 -0.21
N CYS A 119 -2.21 1.74 -1.24
CA CYS A 119 -1.72 1.84 -2.61
C CYS A 119 -1.61 3.31 -3.04
N VAL A 120 -2.65 4.13 -2.83
CA VAL A 120 -2.61 5.55 -3.21
C VAL A 120 -1.49 6.30 -2.48
N LEU A 121 -1.34 6.08 -1.17
CA LEU A 121 -0.28 6.71 -0.38
C LEU A 121 1.11 6.30 -0.85
N LEU A 122 1.33 5.02 -1.15
CA LEU A 122 2.61 4.51 -1.66
C LEU A 122 2.97 5.15 -3.00
N TYR A 123 2.09 5.07 -3.99
CA TYR A 123 2.38 5.60 -5.33
C TYR A 123 2.47 7.13 -5.34
N SER A 124 1.71 7.83 -4.49
CA SER A 124 1.90 9.26 -4.25
C SER A 124 3.27 9.58 -3.66
N LYS A 125 3.74 8.80 -2.66
CA LYS A 125 5.08 8.94 -2.06
C LYS A 125 6.19 8.72 -3.09
N MET A 126 5.99 7.78 -4.01
CA MET A 126 6.92 7.48 -5.10
C MET A 126 6.79 8.43 -6.30
N GLN A 127 6.01 9.51 -6.17
CA GLN A 127 5.77 10.51 -7.23
C GLN A 127 5.21 9.94 -8.53
N GLU A 128 4.54 8.79 -8.45
CA GLU A 128 3.94 8.08 -9.59
C GLU A 128 2.43 7.85 -9.35
N PRO A 129 1.65 8.88 -9.00
CA PRO A 129 0.23 8.71 -8.67
C PRO A 129 -0.62 8.27 -9.88
N GLY A 130 -0.11 8.43 -11.11
CA GLY A 130 -0.78 7.96 -12.33
C GLY A 130 -1.03 6.45 -12.34
N ALA A 131 -0.18 5.66 -11.69
CA ALA A 131 -0.30 4.20 -11.66
C ALA A 131 -1.57 3.70 -10.92
N VAL A 132 -2.10 4.48 -9.98
CA VAL A 132 -3.32 4.13 -9.21
C VAL A 132 -4.58 4.77 -9.78
N LEU A 133 -4.48 5.68 -10.76
CA LEU A 133 -5.57 6.52 -11.24
C LEU A 133 -6.81 5.70 -11.64
N ASP A 134 -6.65 4.75 -12.56
CA ASP A 134 -7.78 3.98 -13.09
C ASP A 134 -8.36 3.02 -12.04
N GLY A 135 -7.52 2.48 -11.16
CA GLY A 135 -7.97 1.63 -10.06
C GLY A 135 -8.84 2.37 -9.04
N VAL A 136 -8.46 3.59 -8.67
CA VAL A 136 -9.24 4.41 -7.74
C VAL A 136 -10.52 4.93 -8.41
N ARG A 137 -10.47 5.32 -9.69
CA ARG A 137 -11.65 5.70 -10.47
C ARG A 137 -12.70 4.58 -10.48
N ALA A 138 -12.27 3.37 -10.84
CA ALA A 138 -13.13 2.20 -10.88
C ALA A 138 -13.78 1.96 -9.51
N TRP A 139 -12.98 2.01 -8.43
CA TRP A 139 -13.48 1.83 -7.07
C TRP A 139 -14.51 2.89 -6.67
N LEU A 140 -14.29 4.17 -6.99
CA LEU A 140 -15.21 5.26 -6.67
C LEU A 140 -16.50 5.22 -7.50
N GLN A 141 -16.44 4.71 -8.73
CA GLN A 141 -17.60 4.61 -9.62
C GLN A 141 -18.49 3.40 -9.31
N ASP A 142 -17.97 2.39 -8.61
CA ASP A 142 -18.74 1.19 -8.23
C ASP A 142 -19.87 1.54 -7.22
N PRO A 143 -21.14 1.23 -7.53
CA PRO A 143 -22.27 1.53 -6.65
C PRO A 143 -22.19 0.84 -5.27
N ASP A 144 -21.57 -0.33 -5.17
CA ASP A 144 -21.41 -1.06 -3.91
C ASP A 144 -20.52 -0.28 -2.92
N ASN A 145 -19.58 0.51 -3.45
CA ASN A 145 -18.62 1.28 -2.66
C ASN A 145 -19.14 2.65 -2.21
N GLN A 146 -20.10 3.23 -2.94
CA GLN A 146 -20.63 4.57 -2.63
C GLN A 146 -21.35 4.67 -1.28
N GLY A 147 -21.83 3.53 -0.76
CA GLY A 147 -22.46 3.44 0.57
C GLY A 147 -21.47 3.26 1.73
N LEU A 148 -20.18 3.05 1.45
CA LEU A 148 -19.19 2.75 2.48
C LEU A 148 -18.80 3.99 3.29
N PRO A 149 -18.55 3.86 4.61
CA PRO A 149 -18.14 4.99 5.44
C PRO A 149 -16.79 5.58 5.00
N GLU A 150 -15.89 4.78 4.41
CA GLU A 150 -14.58 5.20 3.92
C GLU A 150 -14.62 5.89 2.55
N TYR A 151 -15.76 5.86 1.85
CA TYR A 151 -15.88 6.40 0.50
C TYR A 151 -15.45 7.87 0.43
N ARG A 152 -15.90 8.69 1.38
CA ARG A 152 -15.54 10.11 1.44
C ARG A 152 -14.03 10.30 1.55
N SER A 153 -13.40 9.61 2.51
CA SER A 153 -11.96 9.74 2.75
C SER A 153 -11.14 9.29 1.54
N LEU A 154 -11.58 8.25 0.82
CA LEU A 154 -10.93 7.81 -0.41
C LEU A 154 -11.11 8.80 -1.56
N ALA A 155 -12.29 9.42 -1.70
CA ALA A 155 -12.52 10.48 -2.67
C ALA A 155 -11.65 11.73 -2.39
N GLU A 156 -11.52 12.13 -1.13
CA GLU A 156 -10.63 13.21 -0.69
C GLU A 156 -9.16 12.87 -0.98
N LEU A 157 -8.74 11.64 -0.67
CA LEU A 157 -7.40 11.16 -0.95
C LEU A 157 -7.11 11.13 -2.45
N HIS A 158 -8.06 10.65 -3.27
CA HIS A 158 -7.94 10.63 -4.72
C HIS A 158 -7.78 12.03 -5.30
N LEU A 159 -8.59 12.99 -4.85
CA LEU A 159 -8.50 14.39 -5.22
C LEU A 159 -7.08 14.93 -4.92
N GLN A 160 -6.63 14.79 -3.67
CA GLN A 160 -5.41 15.43 -3.19
C GLN A 160 -4.12 14.75 -3.67
N ARG A 161 -4.12 13.42 -3.79
CA ARG A 161 -2.91 12.63 -4.05
C ARG A 161 -2.80 12.13 -5.47
N VAL A 162 -3.88 12.20 -6.24
CA VAL A 162 -3.92 11.70 -7.63
C VAL A 162 -4.33 12.81 -8.59
N LEU A 163 -5.57 13.32 -8.51
CA LEU A 163 -6.10 14.23 -9.52
C LEU A 163 -5.36 15.58 -9.57
N LEU A 164 -5.17 16.24 -8.41
CA LEU A 164 -4.48 17.54 -8.35
C LEU A 164 -3.00 17.43 -8.77
N PRO A 165 -2.19 16.46 -8.28
CA PRO A 165 -0.81 16.31 -8.74
C PRO A 165 -0.66 15.98 -10.22
N LEU A 166 -1.61 15.23 -10.81
CA LEU A 166 -1.63 14.92 -12.25
C LEU A 166 -2.19 16.07 -13.09
N GLY A 167 -2.75 17.11 -12.46
CA GLY A 167 -3.36 18.24 -13.15
C GLY A 167 -4.69 17.94 -13.82
N LEU A 168 -5.40 16.89 -13.40
CA LEU A 168 -6.70 16.47 -13.93
C LEU A 168 -7.82 17.32 -13.29
N LEU A 169 -7.80 18.63 -13.57
CA LEU A 169 -8.63 19.61 -12.86
C LEU A 169 -10.13 19.48 -13.17
N SER A 170 -10.50 19.17 -14.41
CA SER A 170 -11.92 18.97 -14.77
C SER A 170 -12.53 17.79 -14.01
N GLU A 171 -11.82 16.69 -13.95
CA GLU A 171 -12.25 15.51 -13.19
C GLU A 171 -12.27 15.77 -11.68
N ALA A 172 -11.32 16.55 -11.17
CA ALA A 172 -11.32 17.00 -9.78
C ALA A 172 -12.58 17.80 -9.43
N GLU A 173 -13.05 18.69 -10.31
CA GLU A 173 -14.31 19.43 -10.12
C GLU A 173 -15.52 18.50 -10.17
N GLU A 174 -15.58 17.62 -11.17
CA GLU A 174 -16.66 16.66 -11.32
C GLU A 174 -16.81 15.75 -10.10
N LEU A 175 -15.69 15.26 -9.54
CA LEU A 175 -15.70 14.44 -8.33
C LEU A 175 -16.30 15.19 -7.13
N VAL A 176 -15.93 16.46 -6.94
CA VAL A 176 -16.39 17.27 -5.79
C VAL A 176 -17.85 17.65 -5.92
N VAL A 177 -18.30 18.01 -7.12
CA VAL A 177 -19.70 18.41 -7.38
C VAL A 177 -20.62 17.20 -7.42
N GLY A 178 -20.21 16.12 -8.08
CA GLY A 178 -21.02 14.92 -8.30
C GLY A 178 -21.15 14.01 -7.09
N SER A 179 -20.22 14.08 -6.13
CA SER A 179 -20.26 13.22 -4.95
C SER A 179 -21.16 13.77 -3.84
N ALA A 180 -22.20 13.01 -3.49
CA ALA A 180 -23.06 13.28 -2.35
C ALA A 180 -22.32 13.17 -1.00
N ALA A 181 -21.15 12.53 -0.97
CA ALA A 181 -20.42 12.25 0.26
C ALA A 181 -19.84 13.50 0.93
N PHE A 182 -19.53 14.56 0.17
CA PHE A 182 -18.96 15.80 0.70
C PHE A 182 -20.01 16.70 1.36
N SER A 183 -19.70 17.25 2.53
CA SER A 183 -20.47 18.36 3.10
C SER A 183 -20.26 19.66 2.30
N GLU A 184 -21.16 20.63 2.43
CA GLU A 184 -21.06 21.92 1.73
C GLU A 184 -19.71 22.63 2.01
N LYS A 185 -19.29 22.65 3.28
CA LYS A 185 -17.99 23.21 3.66
C LYS A 185 -16.83 22.49 2.97
N GLN A 186 -16.84 21.16 2.98
CA GLN A 186 -15.78 20.37 2.33
C GLN A 186 -15.76 20.56 0.81
N ARG A 187 -16.92 20.69 0.17
CA ARG A 187 -16.98 21.01 -1.26
C ARG A 187 -16.35 22.36 -1.57
N LEU A 188 -16.63 23.38 -0.76
CA LEU A 188 -16.02 24.70 -0.92
C LEU A 188 -14.49 24.64 -0.76
N ASP A 189 -14.01 23.99 0.30
CA ASP A 189 -12.57 23.85 0.55
C ASP A 189 -11.87 23.09 -0.60
N ALA A 190 -12.50 22.02 -1.11
CA ALA A 190 -12.00 21.23 -2.23
C ALA A 190 -11.99 22.02 -3.55
N LEU A 191 -13.06 22.75 -3.88
CA LEU A 191 -13.12 23.60 -5.07
C LEU A 191 -12.10 24.75 -5.01
N GLN A 192 -11.85 25.30 -3.82
CA GLN A 192 -10.78 26.28 -3.62
C GLN A 192 -9.42 25.67 -3.95
N ALA A 193 -9.13 24.45 -3.49
CA ALA A 193 -7.89 23.75 -3.81
C ALA A 193 -7.73 23.50 -5.32
N VAL A 194 -8.79 23.11 -6.02
CA VAL A 194 -8.80 22.99 -7.48
C VAL A 194 -8.49 24.34 -8.14
N SER A 195 -9.15 25.41 -7.70
CA SER A 195 -8.95 26.75 -8.26
C SER A 195 -7.51 27.25 -8.09
N ALA A 196 -6.90 26.95 -6.95
CA ALA A 196 -5.50 27.26 -6.67
C ALA A 196 -4.55 26.46 -7.58
N ALA A 197 -4.81 25.16 -7.78
CA ALA A 197 -4.04 24.34 -8.71
C ALA A 197 -4.16 24.84 -10.17
N ARG A 198 -5.34 25.31 -10.58
CA ARG A 198 -5.56 25.94 -11.91
C ARG A 198 -4.72 27.19 -12.10
N GLN A 199 -4.66 28.05 -11.08
CA GLN A 199 -3.85 29.26 -11.12
C GLN A 199 -2.36 28.93 -11.24
N GLN A 200 -1.89 27.94 -10.49
CA GLN A 200 -0.49 27.48 -10.56
C GLN A 200 -0.11 26.95 -11.95
N GLN A 201 -0.99 26.19 -12.61
CA GLN A 201 -0.76 25.73 -13.98
C GLN A 201 -0.72 26.89 -14.99
N THR A 202 -1.65 27.83 -14.85
CA THR A 202 -1.73 29.01 -15.75
C THR A 202 -0.50 29.89 -15.62
N HIS A 203 -0.02 30.15 -14.40
CA HIS A 203 1.19 30.93 -14.17
C HIS A 203 2.48 30.20 -14.61
N GLY A 204 2.54 28.88 -14.44
CA GLY A 204 3.64 28.07 -14.98
C GLY A 204 3.73 28.10 -16.51
N HIS A 205 2.58 28.24 -17.20
CA HIS A 205 2.53 28.38 -18.66
C HIS A 205 2.85 29.81 -19.12
N SER A 206 2.35 30.83 -18.41
CA SER A 206 2.55 32.25 -18.77
C SER A 206 4.00 32.72 -18.61
N GLY A 207 4.74 32.20 -17.62
CA GLY A 207 6.19 32.46 -17.48
C GLY A 207 7.04 31.85 -18.61
N SER A 208 6.51 30.86 -19.33
CA SER A 208 7.12 30.29 -20.54
C SER A 208 6.84 31.14 -21.79
N GLU A 209 5.72 31.87 -21.83
CA GLU A 209 5.33 32.69 -22.98
C GLU A 209 5.96 34.09 -23.00
N GLU A 210 6.18 34.74 -21.85
CA GLU A 210 6.91 36.02 -21.80
C GLU A 210 8.41 35.88 -22.14
N THR A 211 8.96 34.66 -22.06
CA THR A 211 10.35 34.37 -22.46
C THR A 211 10.45 33.94 -23.94
N ARG A 212 9.32 33.74 -24.65
CA ARG A 212 9.30 33.30 -26.06
C ARG A 212 9.43 34.44 -27.07
N THR A 213 9.19 35.69 -26.68
CA THR A 213 9.37 36.85 -27.58
C THR A 213 10.83 37.32 -27.69
N LEU A 214 11.72 36.83 -26.83
CA LEU A 214 13.14 37.26 -26.79
C LEU A 214 14.16 36.18 -27.20
N ASN A 215 13.77 34.91 -27.31
CA ASN A 215 14.70 33.81 -27.58
C ASN A 215 14.35 33.05 -28.86
N GLN A 216 14.48 33.72 -30.00
CA GLN A 216 14.54 33.07 -31.32
C GLN A 216 15.89 32.34 -31.56
N GLU A 217 16.63 32.02 -30.50
CA GLU A 217 17.99 31.47 -30.56
C GLU A 217 18.19 30.25 -29.65
N GLY A 218 17.10 29.54 -29.33
CA GLY A 218 17.08 28.40 -28.39
C GLY A 218 16.92 27.01 -29.01
N SER A 219 17.07 26.83 -30.33
CA SER A 219 16.84 25.53 -30.98
C SER A 219 17.81 24.41 -30.55
N SER A 220 18.88 24.71 -29.82
CA SER A 220 19.90 23.75 -29.39
C SER A 220 19.59 23.11 -28.02
N SER A 221 19.03 23.85 -27.06
CA SER A 221 18.91 23.39 -25.67
C SER A 221 17.84 22.31 -25.47
N HIS A 222 16.69 22.43 -26.16
CA HIS A 222 15.61 21.43 -26.08
C HIS A 222 15.98 20.10 -26.74
N LYS A 223 16.87 20.12 -27.75
CA LYS A 223 17.41 18.91 -28.38
C LYS A 223 18.42 18.22 -27.47
N PHE A 224 19.26 18.99 -26.77
CA PHE A 224 20.20 18.46 -25.79
C PHE A 224 19.51 17.84 -24.58
N LEU A 225 18.48 18.48 -24.02
CA LEU A 225 17.68 17.93 -22.92
C LEU A 225 16.92 16.67 -23.34
N SER A 226 16.33 16.65 -24.54
CA SER A 226 15.66 15.45 -25.07
C SER A 226 16.63 14.31 -25.40
N LEU A 227 17.88 14.63 -25.80
CA LEU A 227 18.93 13.64 -25.99
C LEU A 227 19.42 13.10 -24.64
N LEU A 228 19.53 13.95 -23.62
CA LEU A 228 19.93 13.57 -22.26
C LEU A 228 18.90 12.64 -21.60
N THR A 229 17.62 12.90 -21.77
CA THR A 229 16.55 12.03 -21.24
C THR A 229 16.51 10.69 -21.96
N LEU A 230 16.70 10.65 -23.28
CA LEU A 230 16.85 9.41 -24.03
C LEU A 230 18.11 8.64 -23.63
N LEU A 231 19.22 9.33 -23.39
CA LEU A 231 20.47 8.70 -22.93
C LEU A 231 20.30 8.12 -21.52
N HIS A 232 19.57 8.81 -20.63
CA HIS A 232 19.28 8.33 -19.29
C HIS A 232 18.35 7.12 -19.31
N GLN A 233 17.31 7.12 -20.15
CA GLN A 233 16.42 5.97 -20.32
C GLN A 233 17.14 4.74 -20.91
N LEU A 234 18.06 4.95 -21.85
CA LEU A 234 18.90 3.88 -22.40
C LEU A 234 19.92 3.37 -21.37
N TRP A 235 20.44 4.25 -20.52
CA TRP A 235 21.32 3.90 -19.41
C TRP A 235 20.59 3.07 -18.35
N ASP A 236 19.41 3.48 -17.92
CA ASP A 236 18.60 2.75 -16.93
C ASP A 236 18.17 1.36 -17.47
N SER A 237 17.91 1.26 -18.77
CA SER A 237 17.64 -0.03 -19.44
C SER A 237 18.88 -0.92 -19.53
N ALA A 238 20.07 -0.36 -19.80
CA ALA A 238 21.31 -1.14 -19.83
C ALA A 238 21.73 -1.60 -18.42
N VAL A 239 21.57 -0.73 -17.41
CA VAL A 239 21.89 -1.02 -16.01
C VAL A 239 20.98 -2.12 -15.46
N SER A 240 19.67 -2.04 -15.71
CA SER A 240 18.73 -3.10 -15.31
C SER A 240 18.98 -4.44 -16.01
N HIS A 241 19.44 -4.42 -17.27
CA HIS A 241 19.87 -5.64 -17.97
C HIS A 241 21.20 -6.21 -17.45
N PHE A 242 22.09 -5.36 -16.91
CA PHE A 242 23.34 -5.78 -16.27
C PHE A 242 23.14 -6.34 -14.86
N PHE A 243 22.20 -5.80 -14.09
CA PHE A 243 21.86 -6.28 -12.74
C PHE A 243 20.92 -7.50 -12.71
N SER A 244 20.27 -7.83 -13.83
CA SER A 244 19.45 -9.04 -13.99
C SER A 244 20.24 -10.26 -14.51
N LEU A 245 21.50 -10.08 -14.93
CA LEU A 245 22.40 -11.18 -15.23
C LEU A 245 22.89 -11.81 -13.91
N PRO A 246 22.86 -13.16 -13.76
CA PRO A 246 23.37 -13.79 -12.55
C PRO A 246 24.84 -13.38 -12.36
N PHE A 247 25.15 -12.89 -11.15
CA PHE A 247 26.45 -12.32 -10.77
C PHE A 247 27.65 -13.18 -11.24
N SER A 248 27.48 -14.51 -11.30
CA SER A 248 28.49 -15.45 -11.80
C SER A 248 28.87 -15.28 -13.28
N LYS A 249 27.94 -14.85 -14.15
CA LYS A 249 28.20 -14.64 -15.58
C LYS A 249 28.82 -13.28 -15.87
N SER A 250 28.45 -12.26 -15.10
CA SER A 250 29.04 -10.91 -15.19
C SER A 250 30.51 -10.91 -14.75
N LEU A 251 30.82 -11.64 -13.66
CA LEU A 251 32.19 -11.79 -13.15
C LEU A 251 33.09 -12.56 -14.14
N LEU A 252 32.54 -13.59 -14.81
CA LEU A 252 33.25 -14.33 -15.86
C LEU A 252 33.53 -13.45 -17.09
N ALA A 253 32.58 -12.63 -17.52
CA ALA A 253 32.77 -11.68 -18.61
C ALA A 253 33.81 -10.61 -18.26
N ALA A 254 33.79 -10.08 -17.03
CA ALA A 254 34.78 -9.13 -16.54
C ALA A 254 36.18 -9.74 -16.44
N LEU A 255 36.29 -11.00 -15.98
CA LEU A 255 37.56 -11.74 -15.95
C LEU A 255 38.11 -12.00 -17.35
N LEU A 256 37.26 -12.39 -18.31
CA LEU A 256 37.66 -12.56 -19.71
C LEU A 256 38.13 -11.24 -20.33
N LEU A 257 37.46 -10.13 -20.04
CA LEU A 257 37.87 -8.79 -20.47
C LEU A 257 39.22 -8.37 -19.85
N CYS A 258 39.43 -8.59 -18.55
CA CYS A 258 40.73 -8.35 -17.90
C CYS A 258 41.84 -9.19 -18.53
N LEU A 259 41.59 -10.47 -18.81
CA LEU A 259 42.57 -11.35 -19.45
C LEU A 259 42.86 -10.96 -20.90
N LEU A 260 41.88 -10.41 -21.61
CA LEU A 260 42.06 -9.86 -22.96
C LEU A 260 42.89 -8.58 -22.92
N VAL A 261 42.62 -7.65 -22.00
CA VAL A 261 43.41 -6.42 -21.82
C VAL A 261 44.86 -6.74 -21.45
N LEU A 262 45.10 -7.73 -20.59
CA LEU A 262 46.44 -8.21 -20.23
C LEU A 262 47.15 -9.00 -21.35
N ARG A 263 46.40 -9.54 -22.32
CA ARG A 263 46.95 -10.24 -23.51
C ARG A 263 47.20 -9.31 -24.69
N PHE A 264 46.52 -8.16 -24.72
CA PHE A 264 46.60 -7.16 -25.77
C PHE A 264 47.45 -5.94 -25.37
N ASP A 265 48.23 -6.03 -24.29
CA ASP A 265 49.31 -5.09 -23.99
C ASP A 265 50.59 -5.53 -24.73
N PRO A 266 50.98 -4.89 -25.85
CA PRO A 266 52.18 -5.23 -26.59
C PRO A 266 53.22 -4.10 -26.37
N GLY A 267 54.06 -4.24 -25.35
CA GLY A 267 55.27 -3.44 -25.13
C GLY A 267 55.12 -2.40 -24.01
N GLU A 268 56.04 -2.28 -23.05
CA GLU A 268 57.49 -2.53 -23.04
C GLU A 268 57.99 -3.08 -21.70
#